data_AF-A0A6A4L1J3-F1
#
_entry.id   AF-A0A6A4L1J3-F1
#
_cell.length_a   1.000
_cell.length_b   1.000
_cell.length_c   1.000
_cell.angle_alpha   90.00
_cell.angle_beta   90.00
_cell.angle_gamma   90.00
#
_symmetry.space_group_name_H-M   'P 1'
#
loop_
_entity.id
_entity.type
_entity.pdbx_description
1 polymer ?
#
loop_
_entity_poly.entity_id
_entity_poly.type
_entity_poly.pdbx_seq_one_letter_code
_entity_poly.pdbx_strand_id
1 'polypeptide(L)'
;MRRYTNTGKINLKLQEVGYVPNMTSVLHDVDEEEKEMTLRVHSEKLAVAFGLMSTVPGTTVQVIKNLRVCGDCHTAIKLISKLLIGK
;
A
#
# COMPACT_ATOMS: atom_id res chain seq x y z
N MET A 1 11.08 -3.51 15.37
CA MET A 1 9.91 -2.64 15.67
C MET A 1 9.80 -1.37 14.82
N ARG A 2 10.85 -0.87 14.16
CA ARG A 2 10.84 0.42 13.39
C ARG A 2 10.19 0.36 11.99
N ARG A 3 9.81 -0.83 11.49
CA ARG A 3 9.26 -1.02 10.13
C ARG A 3 7.76 -0.71 10.01
N TYR A 4 6.97 -0.86 11.07
CA TYR A 4 5.51 -0.67 11.05
C TYR A 4 5.07 0.81 11.08
N THR A 5 5.93 1.72 11.55
CA THR A 5 5.55 3.11 11.82
C THR A 5 5.32 3.95 10.55
N ASN A 6 6.01 3.64 9.46
CA ASN A 6 5.88 4.41 8.21
C ASN A 6 4.82 3.85 7.26
N THR A 7 4.53 2.55 7.27
CA THR A 7 3.33 2.00 6.61
C THR A 7 2.07 2.65 7.19
N GLY A 8 2.05 2.91 8.51
CA GLY A 8 1.01 3.72 9.15
C GLY A 8 0.90 5.13 8.55
N LYS A 9 2.02 5.84 8.34
CA LYS A 9 2.00 7.18 7.73
C LYS A 9 1.49 7.20 6.30
N ILE A 10 1.86 6.19 5.49
CA ILE A 10 1.36 6.07 4.12
C ILE A 10 -0.15 5.80 4.14
N ASN A 11 -0.62 4.91 5.02
CA ASN A 11 -2.05 4.65 5.18
C ASN A 11 -2.83 5.88 5.65
N LEU A 12 -2.29 6.67 6.59
CA LEU A 12 -2.91 7.92 7.03
C LEU A 12 -3.05 8.91 5.86
N LYS A 13 -1.99 9.13 5.08
CA LYS A 13 -2.05 9.99 3.88
C LYS A 13 -3.05 9.49 2.84
N LEU A 14 -3.18 8.18 2.71
CA LEU A 14 -4.19 7.58 1.83
C LEU A 14 -5.60 7.86 2.35
N GLN A 15 -5.85 7.70 3.64
CA GLN A 15 -7.14 8.00 4.27
C GLN A 15 -7.50 9.50 4.14
N GLU A 16 -6.53 10.40 4.31
CA GLU A 16 -6.72 11.85 4.13
C GLU A 16 -7.22 12.22 2.72
N VAL A 17 -6.89 11.42 1.70
CA VAL A 17 -7.37 11.61 0.33
C VAL A 17 -8.59 10.75 -0.02
N GLY A 18 -9.23 10.15 0.99
CA GLY A 18 -10.45 9.37 0.83
C GLY A 18 -10.24 7.95 0.28
N TYR A 19 -9.04 7.38 0.43
CA TYR A 19 -8.82 5.97 0.09
C TYR A 19 -9.61 5.06 1.05
N VAL A 20 -10.44 4.20 0.47
CA VAL A 20 -11.18 3.15 1.18
C VAL A 20 -10.67 1.78 0.70
N PRO A 21 -10.20 0.89 1.61
CA PRO A 21 -9.75 -0.44 1.23
C PRO A 21 -10.86 -1.25 0.55
N ASN A 22 -10.56 -1.86 -0.60
CA ASN A 22 -11.51 -2.73 -1.27
C ASN A 22 -11.44 -4.17 -0.72
N MET A 23 -12.28 -4.47 0.27
CA MET A 23 -12.36 -5.78 0.95
C MET A 23 -12.67 -6.95 0.01
N THR A 24 -13.28 -6.71 -1.17
CA THR A 24 -13.52 -7.79 -2.16
C THR A 24 -12.22 -8.32 -2.79
N SER A 25 -11.09 -7.63 -2.56
CA SER A 25 -9.76 -8.09 -2.99
C SER A 25 -9.17 -9.18 -2.08
N VAL A 26 -9.81 -9.49 -0.96
CA VAL A 26 -9.48 -10.63 -0.09
C VAL A 26 -10.56 -11.69 -0.27
N LEU A 27 -10.20 -12.82 -0.89
CA LEU A 27 -11.13 -13.91 -1.19
C LEU A 27 -11.35 -14.87 -0.01
N HIS A 28 -10.64 -14.67 1.10
CA HIS A 28 -10.80 -15.51 2.29
C HIS A 28 -12.08 -15.12 3.03
N ASP A 29 -12.85 -16.13 3.46
CA ASP A 29 -14.06 -15.94 4.23
C ASP A 29 -13.72 -15.71 5.70
N VAL A 30 -13.19 -14.52 5.96
CA VAL A 30 -12.88 -14.00 7.29
C VAL A 30 -13.66 -12.71 7.53
N ASP A 31 -13.68 -12.26 8.79
CA ASP A 31 -14.36 -11.03 9.16
C ASP A 31 -13.76 -9.79 8.45
N GLU A 32 -14.50 -8.69 8.45
CA GLU A 32 -14.10 -7.47 7.75
C GLU A 32 -12.82 -6.86 8.32
N GLU A 33 -12.59 -6.99 9.62
CA GLU A 33 -11.39 -6.46 10.29
C GLU A 33 -10.14 -7.24 9.84
N GLU A 34 -10.23 -8.57 9.78
CA GLU A 34 -9.19 -9.45 9.25
C GLU A 34 -8.93 -9.22 7.76
N LYS A 35 -9.98 -8.98 6.96
CA LYS A 35 -9.83 -8.59 5.54
C LYS A 35 -9.07 -7.28 5.42
N GLU A 36 -9.44 -6.27 6.20
CA GLU A 36 -8.76 -4.97 6.18
C GLU A 36 -7.30 -5.10 6.61
N MET A 37 -7.05 -5.85 7.67
CA MET A 37 -5.69 -6.13 8.16
C MET A 37 -4.84 -6.85 7.12
N THR A 38 -5.42 -7.81 6.40
CA THR A 38 -4.77 -8.51 5.29
C THR A 38 -4.41 -7.54 4.17
N LEU A 39 -5.32 -6.66 3.75
CA LEU A 39 -5.07 -5.65 2.72
C LEU A 39 -3.94 -4.68 3.09
N ARG A 40 -3.76 -4.37 4.37
CA ARG A 40 -2.69 -3.48 4.86
C ARG A 40 -1.30 -4.10 4.70
N VAL A 41 -1.22 -5.44 4.74
CA VAL A 41 0.05 -6.19 4.69
C VAL A 41 0.28 -6.92 3.36
N HIS A 42 -0.52 -6.64 2.33
CA HIS A 42 -0.24 -7.10 0.98
C HIS A 42 1.19 -6.75 0.55
N SER A 43 1.87 -7.72 -0.07
CA SER A 43 3.30 -7.63 -0.36
C SER A 43 3.64 -6.44 -1.25
N GLU A 44 2.75 -6.04 -2.16
CA GLU A 44 2.94 -4.87 -3.01
C GLU A 44 2.95 -3.56 -2.22
N LYS A 45 2.05 -3.39 -1.25
CA LYS A 45 2.04 -2.20 -0.38
C LYS A 45 3.27 -2.16 0.50
N LEU A 46 3.66 -3.30 1.06
CA LEU A 46 4.88 -3.41 1.86
C LEU A 46 6.14 -3.12 1.04
N ALA A 47 6.22 -3.61 -0.20
CA ALA A 47 7.34 -3.35 -1.10
C ALA A 47 7.47 -1.86 -1.43
N VAL A 48 6.36 -1.19 -1.77
CA VAL A 48 6.35 0.26 -2.02
C VAL A 48 6.73 1.04 -0.77
N ALA A 49 6.13 0.71 0.37
CA ALA A 49 6.45 1.36 1.65
C ALA A 49 7.92 1.21 2.00
N PHE A 50 8.48 0.01 1.84
CA PHE A 50 9.90 -0.26 2.08
C PHE A 50 10.79 0.51 1.10
N GLY A 51 10.47 0.50 -0.20
CA GLY A 51 11.21 1.27 -1.20
C GLY A 51 11.28 2.74 -0.84
N LEU A 52 10.13 3.37 -0.55
CA LEU A 52 10.06 4.78 -0.15
C LEU A 52 10.83 5.09 1.16
N MET A 53 10.97 4.11 2.06
CA MET A 53 11.72 4.28 3.30
C MET A 53 13.23 4.09 3.12
N SER A 54 13.63 3.25 2.18
CA SER A 54 15.00 2.79 2.02
C SER A 54 15.76 3.50 0.90
N THR A 55 15.07 4.26 0.06
CA THR A 55 15.68 5.07 -0.99
C THR A 55 15.69 6.56 -0.64
N VAL A 56 16.58 7.31 -1.27
CA VAL A 56 16.59 8.78 -1.13
C VAL A 56 15.36 9.39 -1.81
N PRO A 57 14.85 10.54 -1.33
CA PRO A 57 13.80 11.27 -2.02
C PRO A 57 14.19 11.55 -3.48
N GLY A 58 13.24 11.37 -4.40
CA GLY A 58 13.47 11.48 -5.84
C GLY A 58 13.96 10.20 -6.52
N THR A 59 14.35 9.16 -5.77
CA THR A 59 14.59 7.84 -6.37
C THR A 59 13.29 7.21 -6.85
N THR A 60 13.32 6.69 -8.08
CA THR A 60 12.21 5.90 -8.61
C THR A 60 12.16 4.53 -7.95
N VAL A 61 11.04 4.19 -7.32
CA VAL A 61 10.77 2.86 -6.76
C VAL A 61 9.97 2.04 -7.76
N GLN A 62 10.47 0.86 -8.14
CA GLN A 62 9.77 -0.08 -9.02
C GLN A 62 9.49 -1.39 -8.29
N VAL A 63 8.25 -1.86 -8.38
CA VAL A 63 7.83 -3.14 -7.80
C VAL A 63 7.41 -4.07 -8.94
N ILE A 64 8.12 -5.18 -9.09
CA ILE A 64 7.87 -6.20 -10.12
C ILE A 64 7.30 -7.44 -9.43
N LYS A 65 6.22 -8.01 -10.00
CA LYS A 65 5.53 -9.19 -9.47
C LYS A 65 5.22 -10.16 -10.62
N ASN A 66 5.31 -11.46 -10.36
CA ASN A 66 4.93 -12.51 -11.30
C ASN A 66 3.42 -12.81 -11.32
N LEU A 67 2.67 -12.20 -10.40
CA LEU A 67 1.21 -12.34 -10.27
C LEU A 67 0.54 -11.01 -10.57
N ARG A 68 -0.74 -11.08 -10.93
CA ARG A 68 -1.58 -9.89 -11.06
C ARG A 68 -1.64 -9.14 -9.71
N VAL A 69 -1.51 -7.82 -9.78
CA VAL A 69 -1.67 -6.93 -8.63
C VAL A 69 -3.15 -6.86 -8.25
N CYS A 70 -3.45 -6.93 -6.95
CA CYS A 70 -4.83 -6.86 -6.47
C CYS A 70 -5.47 -5.49 -6.76
N GLY A 71 -6.80 -5.42 -6.93
CA GLY A 71 -7.48 -4.16 -7.28
C GLY A 71 -7.28 -3.06 -6.23
N ASP A 72 -7.33 -3.45 -4.96
CA ASP A 72 -7.01 -2.57 -3.83
C ASP A 72 -5.57 -2.04 -3.88
N CYS A 73 -4.59 -2.94 -4.05
CA CYS A 73 -3.17 -2.65 -4.16
C CYS A 73 -2.88 -1.69 -5.30
N HIS A 74 -3.47 -1.94 -6.47
CA HIS A 74 -3.33 -1.11 -7.67
C HIS A 74 -3.81 0.32 -7.42
N THR A 75 -4.97 0.46 -6.77
CA THR A 75 -5.54 1.77 -6.40
C THR A 75 -4.66 2.49 -5.38
N ALA A 76 -4.23 1.80 -4.33
CA ALA A 76 -3.37 2.35 -3.30
C ALA A 76 -2.04 2.86 -3.88
N ILE A 77 -1.36 2.06 -4.70
CA ILE A 77 -0.06 2.41 -5.31
C ILE A 77 -0.21 3.62 -6.26
N LYS A 78 -1.29 3.68 -7.03
CA LYS A 78 -1.60 4.83 -7.89
C LYS A 78 -1.74 6.11 -7.08
N LEU A 79 -2.43 6.08 -5.93
CA LEU A 79 -2.57 7.23 -5.05
C LEU A 79 -1.23 7.60 -4.39
N ILE A 80 -0.46 6.62 -3.90
CA ILE A 80 0.88 6.83 -3.33
C ILE A 80 1.78 7.55 -4.34
N SER A 81 1.80 7.11 -5.60
CA SER A 81 2.58 7.73 -6.67
C SER A 81 2.20 9.19 -6.88
N LYS A 82 0.90 9.52 -6.91
CA LYS A 82 0.42 10.90 -7.02
C LYS A 82 0.80 11.78 -5.82
N LEU A 83 0.76 11.23 -4.61
CA LEU A 83 0.98 12.00 -3.38
C LEU A 83 2.45 12.26 -3.07
N LEU A 84 3.33 11.31 -3.43
CA LEU A 84 4.71 11.31 -2.95
C LEU A 84 5.76 11.42 -4.07
N ILE A 85 5.41 11.09 -5.31
CA ILE A 85 6.37 11.05 -6.44
C ILE A 85 6.06 12.15 -7.47
N GLY A 86 4.79 12.52 -7.65
CA GLY A 86 4.35 13.49 -8.66
C GLY A 86 4.58 14.97 -8.32
N LYS A 87 5.61 15.33 -7.53
CA LYS A 87 5.99 16.72 -7.25
C LYS A 87 7.39 17.02 -7.79
#